data_AF-A0A5B6VKS9-F1
#
_entry.id   AF-A0A5B6VKS9-F1
#
_cell.length_a   1.000
_cell.length_b   1.000
_cell.length_c   1.000
_cell.angle_alpha   90.00
_cell.angle_beta   90.00
_cell.angle_gamma   90.00
#
_symmetry.space_group_name_H-M   'P 1'
#
loop_
_entity.id
_entity.type
_entity.pdbx_description
1 polymer ?
#
loop_
_entity_poly.entity_id
_entity_poly.type
_entity_poly.pdbx_seq_one_letter_code
_entity_poly.pdbx_strand_id
1 'polypeptide(L)' 'MENRVYIYIHHSVLKYIKKKKETKTRLMRWVLLFQKFDLWIIDRKRTENQIEDHLSRTENNLKEKMYPGNRRIG' A
#
# COMPACT_ATOMS: atom_id res chain seq x y z
N MET A 1 21.40 18.28 8.71
CA MET A 1 21.00 16.97 8.15
C MET A 1 19.52 17.07 7.85
N GLU A 2 19.12 16.94 6.59
CA GLU A 2 17.70 17.01 6.21
C GLU A 2 17.03 15.69 6.61
N ASN A 3 16.04 15.75 7.50
CA ASN A 3 15.21 14.62 7.86
C ASN A 3 14.20 14.36 6.73
N ARG A 4 14.68 13.77 5.63
CA ARG A 4 13.84 13.32 4.52
C ARG A 4 13.27 11.95 4.82
N VAL A 5 11.95 11.86 4.81
CA VAL A 5 11.22 10.60 5.01
C VAL A 5 10.63 10.17 3.66
N TYR A 6 10.87 8.92 3.29
CA TYR A 6 10.30 8.34 2.07
C TYR A 6 9.14 7.42 2.44
N ILE A 7 7.96 7.70 1.86
CA ILE A 7 6.79 6.84 2.05
C ILE A 7 6.45 6.20 0.71
N TYR A 8 6.51 4.88 0.68
CA TYR A 8 6.10 4.07 -0.46
C TYR A 8 4.66 3.63 -0.23
N ILE A 9 3.75 4.08 -1.10
CA ILE A 9 2.33 3.72 -1.03
C ILE A 9 1.97 3.01 -2.33
N HIS A 10 1.25 1.89 -2.20
CA HIS A 10 0.78 1.12 -3.33
C HIS A 10 -0.33 1.83 -4.11
N HIS A 11 -0.30 1.65 -5.43
CA HIS A 11 -1.30 2.18 -6.35
C HIS A 11 -2.75 1.80 -6.01
N SER A 12 -2.98 0.58 -5.50
CA SER A 12 -4.32 0.10 -5.07
C SER A 12 -4.84 0.87 -3.86
N VAL A 13 -3.97 1.20 -2.91
CA VAL A 13 -4.28 1.97 -1.70
C VAL A 13 -4.56 3.42 -2.07
N LEU A 14 -3.78 4.01 -2.98
CA LEU A 14 -4.04 5.33 -3.55
C LEU A 14 -5.42 5.41 -4.24
N LYS A 15 -5.78 4.37 -5.03
CA LYS A 15 -7.09 4.28 -5.69
C LYS A 15 -8.24 4.15 -4.67
N TYR A 16 -8.04 3.37 -3.60
CA TYR A 16 -9.01 3.24 -2.51
C TYR A 16 -9.22 4.56 -1.77
N ILE A 17 -8.13 5.24 -1.42
CA ILE A 17 -8.14 6.56 -0.79
C ILE A 17 -8.88 7.57 -1.68
N LYS A 18 -8.56 7.62 -2.98
CA LYS A 18 -9.21 8.52 -3.93
C LYS A 18 -10.73 8.32 -4.01
N LYS A 19 -11.20 7.07 -3.85
CA LYS A 19 -12.63 6.71 -3.90
C LYS A 19 -13.39 7.04 -2.62
N LYS A 20 -12.72 7.07 -1.46
CA LYS A 20 -13.39 7.19 -0.16
C LYS A 20 -13.48 8.65 0.29
N LYS A 21 -14.66 9.27 0.15
CA LYS A 21 -14.90 10.70 0.48
C LYS A 21 -14.48 11.10 1.91
N GLU A 22 -14.68 10.23 2.90
CA GLU A 22 -14.31 10.50 4.30
C GLU A 22 -12.79 10.52 4.55
N THR A 23 -12.00 9.98 3.62
CA THR A 23 -10.56 10.04 3.73
C THR A 23 -10.00 11.42 3.41
N LYS A 24 -10.77 12.32 2.77
CA LYS A 24 -10.31 13.66 2.41
C LYS A 24 -9.94 14.50 3.63
N THR A 25 -10.75 14.48 4.68
CA THR A 25 -10.49 15.25 5.91
C THR A 25 -9.28 14.71 6.66
N ARG A 26 -9.11 13.38 6.68
CA ARG A 26 -7.94 12.74 7.28
C ARG A 26 -6.69 12.98 6.45
N LEU A 27 -6.74 12.84 5.12
CA LEU A 27 -5.60 13.14 4.24
C LEU A 27 -5.15 14.59 4.39
N MET A 28 -6.08 15.54 4.48
CA MET A 28 -5.74 16.94 4.64
C MET A 28 -4.96 17.20 5.94
N ARG A 29 -5.32 16.53 7.04
CA ARG A 29 -4.54 16.57 8.29
C ARG A 29 -3.15 15.95 8.11
N TRP A 30 -3.03 14.86 7.35
CA TRP A 30 -1.74 14.23 7.05
C TRP A 30 -0.88 15.15 6.18
N VAL A 31 -1.44 15.77 5.13
CA VAL A 31 -0.76 16.73 4.26
C VAL A 31 -0.27 17.95 5.05
N LEU A 32 -1.05 18.49 5.98
CA LEU A 32 -0.62 19.58 6.87
C LEU A 32 0.52 19.16 7.81
N LEU A 33 0.45 17.95 8.36
CA LEU A 33 1.52 17.40 9.19
C LEU A 33 2.79 17.20 8.35
N PHE A 34 2.62 16.76 7.11
CA PHE A 34 3.69 16.49 6.17
C PHE A 34 4.24 17.74 5.51
N GLN A 35 3.53 18.87 5.42
CA GLN A 35 4.15 20.14 5.01
C GLN A 35 5.24 20.61 5.98
N LYS A 36 5.22 20.13 7.22
CA LYS A 36 6.29 20.35 8.21
C LYS A 36 7.51 19.44 8.02
N PHE A 37 7.46 18.43 7.14
CA PHE A 37 8.53 17.46 6.90
C PHE A 37 8.77 17.25 5.40
N ASP A 38 10.02 17.19 4.94
CA ASP A 38 10.29 16.89 3.53
C ASP A 38 9.99 15.43 3.18
N LEU A 39 8.75 15.18 2.73
CA LEU A 39 8.23 13.87 2.41
C LEU A 39 8.03 13.67 0.92
N TRP A 40 8.56 12.55 0.42
CA TRP A 40 8.40 12.13 -0.96
C TRP A 40 7.50 10.89 -1.02
N ILE A 41 6.35 11.03 -1.68
CA ILE A 41 5.43 9.93 -1.95
C ILE A 41 5.77 9.36 -3.32
N ILE A 42 6.27 8.13 -3.34
CA ILE A 42 6.60 7.42 -4.57
C ILE A 42 5.57 6.30 -4.74
N ASP A 43 4.79 6.37 -5.82
CA ASP A 43 3.92 5.26 -6.23
C ASP A 43 4.80 4.16 -6.82
N ARG A 44 4.95 3.06 -6.10
CA ARG A 44 5.66 1.87 -6.60
C ARG A 44 4.67 0.88 -7.18
N LYS A 45 4.93 0.47 -8.42
CA LYS A 45 4.13 -0.56 -9.10
C LYS A 45 4.32 -1.89 -8.35
N ARG A 46 3.26 -2.70 -8.27
CA ARG A 46 3.27 -4.00 -7.57
C ARG A 46 4.44 -4.91 -8.01
N THR A 47 4.83 -4.82 -9.28
CA THR A 47 5.95 -5.58 -9.87
C THR A 47 7.33 -5.17 -9.33
N GLU A 48 7.48 -3.98 -8.77
CA GLU A 48 8.74 -3.49 -8.18
C GLU A 48 8.86 -3.83 -6.69
N ASN A 49 7.75 -4.16 -6.01
CA ASN A 49 7.79 -4.53 -4.59
C ASN A 49 7.92 -6.04 -4.46
N GLN A 50 9.11 -6.57 -4.76
CA GLN A 50 9.44 -8.00 -4.68
C GLN A 50 9.10 -8.62 -3.30
N ILE A 51 9.17 -7.81 -2.24
CA ILE A 51 8.79 -8.21 -0.88
C ILE A 51 7.29 -8.49 -0.76
N GLU A 52 6.45 -7.68 -1.42
CA GLU A 52 4.98 -7.88 -1.44
C GLU A 52 4.60 -9.08 -2.31
N ASP A 53 5.26 -9.27 -3.45
CA ASP A 53 5.06 -10.48 -4.26
C ASP A 53 5.41 -11.74 -3.46
N HIS A 54 6.56 -11.73 -2.77
CA HIS A 54 6.96 -12.81 -1.88
C HIS A 54 5.98 -13.05 -0.73
N LEU A 55 5.52 -11.98 -0.06
CA LEU A 55 4.58 -12.08 1.06
C LEU A 55 3.21 -12.60 0.58
N SER A 56 2.73 -12.15 -0.57
CA SER A 56 1.45 -12.61 -1.14
C SER A 56 1.51 -14.07 -1.56
N ARG A 57 2.64 -14.54 -2.11
CA ARG A 57 2.87 -15.96 -2.42
C ARG A 57 2.89 -16.79 -1.14
N THR A 58 3.56 -16.32 -0.10
CA THR A 58 3.59 -16.99 1.21
C THR A 58 2.19 -17.08 1.83
N GLU A 59 1.42 -16.00 1.84
CA GLU A 59 0.02 -16.04 2.29
C GLU A 59 -0.84 -17.00 1.47
N ASN A 60 -0.68 -17.02 0.15
CA ASN A 60 -1.43 -17.92 -0.73
C ASN A 60 -1.05 -19.39 -0.47
N ASN A 61 0.24 -19.69 -0.26
CA ASN A 61 0.71 -21.02 0.10
C ASN A 61 0.15 -21.49 1.45
N LEU A 62 0.05 -20.58 2.43
CA LEU A 62 -0.54 -20.89 3.74
C LEU A 62 -2.05 -21.13 3.63
N LYS A 63 -2.75 -20.32 2.83
CA LYS A 63 -4.18 -20.51 2.54
C LYS A 63 -4.46 -21.80 1.79
N GLU A 64 -3.61 -22.19 0.83
CA GLU A 64 -3.75 -23.45 0.08
C GLU A 64 -3.52 -24.66 0.99
N LYS A 65 -2.58 -24.57 1.96
CA LYS A 65 -2.40 -25.62 2.98
C LYS A 65 -3.57 -25.72 3.96
N MET A 66 -4.16 -24.59 4.38
CA MET A 66 -5.28 -24.59 5.31
C MET A 66 -6.63 -24.92 4.65
N TYR A 67 -6.80 -24.58 3.38
CA TYR A 67 -8.02 -24.82 2.61
C TYR A 67 -7.69 -25.35 1.20
N PRO A 68 -7.26 -26.61 1.08
CA PRO A 68 -6.92 -27.22 -0.19
C PRO A 68 -8.20 -27.44 -1.03
N GLY A 69 -8.57 -26.46 -1.84
CA GLY A 69 -9.76 -26.54 -2.71
C GLY A 69 -10.34 -25.20 -3.15
N ASN A 70 -9.98 -24.09 -2.49
CA ASN A 70 -10.58 -22.77 -2.77
C ASN A 70 -9.90 -21.99 -3.91
N ARG A 71 -9.45 -22.68 -4.97
CA ARG A 71 -8.93 -22.03 -6.17
C ARG A 71 -10.11 -21.49 -6.98
N ARG A 72 -10.55 -20.25 -6.68
CA ARG A 72 -11.48 -19.53 -7.55
C ARG A 72 -10.77 -19.28 -8.89
N ILE A 73 -11.16 -20.07 -9.88
CA ILE A 73 -11.02 -19.77 -11.30
C ILE A 73 -11.62 -18.38 -11.57
N GLY A 74 -10.80 -17.48 -12.08
CA GLY A 74 -11.12 -16.10 -12.44
C GLY A 74 -9.90 -15.43 -13.04
#